data_AF-A0A747SDE2-F1
#
_entry.id   AF-A0A747SDE2-F1
#
_cell.length_a   1.000
_cell.length_b   1.000
_cell.length_c   1.000
_cell.angle_alpha   90.00
_cell.angle_beta   90.00
_cell.angle_gamma   90.00
#
_symmetry.space_group_name_H-M   'P 1'
#
loop_
_entity.id
_entity.type
_entity.pdbx_description
1 polymer ?
#
loop_
_entity_poly.entity_id
_entity_poly.type
_entity_poly.pdbx_seq_one_letter_code
_entity_poly.pdbx_strand_id
1 'polypeptide(L)'
;MRAKRPQTEKQRLASTHLGLQARMKSERGRFAMLAHTWLALDPVFLDTETTGLDAGAQALEIGLVNARGERIFETRLKPTVGIDPAAAAAPYRPAPTGYFQC
;
A
#
# COMPACT_ATOMS: atom_id res chain seq x y z
N MET A 1 1.10 32.45 44.46
CA MET A 1 1.17 32.08 43.03
C MET A 1 0.68 33.25 42.19
N ARG A 2 1.40 33.66 41.14
CA ARG A 2 1.01 34.79 40.25
C ARG A 2 -0.03 34.30 39.24
N ALA A 3 -1.21 34.92 39.20
CA ALA A 3 -2.23 34.59 38.22
C ALA A 3 -1.70 34.78 36.79
N LYS A 4 -1.82 33.76 35.95
CA LYS A 4 -1.41 33.81 34.55
C LYS A 4 -2.37 34.75 33.82
N ARG A 5 -1.84 35.82 33.21
CA ARG A 5 -2.65 36.74 32.40
C ARG A 5 -3.24 35.98 31.20
N PRO A 6 -4.49 36.28 30.80
CA PRO A 6 -5.09 35.66 29.63
C PRO A 6 -4.27 35.99 28.38
N GLN A 7 -4.13 35.02 27.49
CA GLN A 7 -3.41 35.19 26.23
C GLN A 7 -4.15 36.15 25.30
N THR A 8 -3.37 37.03 24.66
CA THR A 8 -3.83 37.88 23.55
C THR A 8 -4.13 37.03 22.31
N GLU A 9 -4.92 37.57 21.39
CA GLU A 9 -5.25 36.90 20.12
C GLU A 9 -4.00 36.52 19.30
N LYS A 10 -3.02 37.44 19.20
CA LYS A 10 -1.74 37.17 18.55
C LYS A 10 -1.01 35.97 19.17
N GLN A 11 -1.02 35.86 20.51
CA GLN A 11 -0.39 34.74 21.20
C GLN A 11 -1.13 33.42 20.96
N ARG A 12 -2.46 33.44 20.84
CA ARG A 12 -3.25 32.25 20.49
C ARG A 12 -2.93 31.78 19.07
N LEU A 13 -2.89 32.69 18.09
CA LEU A 13 -2.54 32.37 16.70
C LEU A 13 -1.12 31.80 16.59
N ALA A 14 -0.14 32.42 17.25
CA ALA A 14 1.23 31.92 17.27
C ALA A 14 1.32 30.52 17.89
N SER A 15 0.58 30.26 18.96
CA SER A 15 0.49 28.93 19.59
C SER A 15 -0.11 27.88 18.66
N THR A 16 -1.19 28.21 17.94
CA THR A 16 -1.81 27.31 16.96
C THR A 16 -0.84 26.99 15.83
N HIS A 17 -0.14 27.99 15.30
CA HIS A 17 0.84 27.81 14.23
C HIS A 17 2.02 26.93 14.67
N LEU A 18 2.58 27.16 15.86
CA LEU A 18 3.62 26.32 16.45
C LEU A 18 3.14 24.87 16.63
N GLY A 19 1.89 24.69 17.09
CA GLY A 19 1.29 23.36 17.22
C GLY A 19 1.18 22.63 15.88
N LEU A 20 0.79 23.32 14.80
CA LEU A 20 0.76 22.75 13.46
C LEU A 20 2.16 22.38 12.96
N GLN A 21 3.14 23.28 13.14
CA GLN A 21 4.52 23.00 12.76
C GLN A 21 5.10 21.80 13.51
N ALA A 22 4.83 21.69 14.82
CA ALA A 22 5.26 20.55 15.63
C ALA A 22 4.64 19.24 15.13
N ARG A 23 3.34 19.24 14.78
CA ARG A 23 2.65 18.08 14.20
C ARG A 23 3.25 17.67 12.85
N MET A 24 3.52 18.62 11.97
CA MET A 24 4.14 18.32 10.66
C MET A 24 5.57 17.79 10.80
N LYS A 25 6.34 18.29 11.78
CA LYS A 25 7.73 17.88 12.02
C LYS A 25 7.86 16.56 12.80
N SER A 26 6.80 16.13 13.49
CA SER A 26 6.75 14.83 14.15
C SER A 26 6.98 13.68 13.17
N GLU A 27 7.45 12.52 13.64
CA GLU A 27 7.66 11.34 12.79
C GLU A 27 6.39 10.94 12.03
N ARG A 28 5.24 10.90 12.72
CA ARG A 28 3.93 10.66 12.10
C ARG A 28 3.61 11.68 11.00
N GLY A 29 3.91 12.95 11.22
CA GLY A 29 3.70 14.01 10.22
C GLY A 29 4.59 13.83 8.98
N ARG A 30 5.85 13.42 9.19
CA ARG A 30 6.79 13.12 8.10
C ARG A 30 6.35 11.90 7.29
N PHE A 31 5.94 10.81 7.95
CA PHE A 31 5.42 9.63 7.27
C PHE A 31 4.11 9.91 6.53
N ALA A 32 3.21 10.71 7.10
CA ALA A 32 1.99 11.12 6.41
C ALA A 32 2.30 11.93 5.14
N MET A 33 3.30 12.82 5.18
CA MET A 33 3.75 13.56 4.00
C MET A 33 4.36 12.63 2.94
N LEU A 34 5.17 11.66 3.35
CA LEU A 34 5.75 10.67 2.45
C LEU A 34 4.65 9.82 1.77
N ALA A 35 3.72 9.29 2.55
CA ALA A 35 2.57 8.54 2.03
C ALA A 35 1.72 9.39 1.07
N HIS A 36 1.45 10.65 1.43
CA HIS A 36 0.73 11.57 0.53
C HIS A 36 1.49 11.78 -0.79
N THR A 37 2.81 11.97 -0.73
CA THR A 37 3.66 12.13 -1.92
C THR A 37 3.58 10.89 -2.81
N TRP A 38 3.65 9.68 -2.23
CA TRP A 38 3.53 8.44 -2.98
C TRP A 38 2.15 8.25 -3.62
N LEU A 39 1.08 8.55 -2.88
CA LEU A 39 -0.29 8.44 -3.39
C LEU A 39 -0.59 9.48 -4.48
N ALA A 40 0.04 10.65 -4.44
CA ALA A 40 -0.10 11.69 -5.45
C ALA A 40 0.51 11.31 -6.81
N LEU A 41 1.37 10.29 -6.87
CA LEU A 41 1.93 9.76 -8.10
C LEU A 41 0.98 8.78 -8.82
N ASP A 42 -0.25 8.62 -8.35
CA ASP A 42 -1.26 7.67 -8.84
C ASP A 42 -0.68 6.24 -8.99
N PRO A 43 -0.17 5.65 -7.88
CA PRO A 43 0.53 4.38 -7.95
C PRO A 43 -0.42 3.24 -8.25
N VAL A 44 0.15 2.21 -8.89
CA VAL A 44 -0.48 0.90 -9.05
C VAL A 44 0.24 -0.08 -8.13
N PHE A 45 -0.53 -0.79 -7.32
CA PHE A 45 -0.04 -1.82 -6.42
C PHE A 45 -0.09 -3.17 -7.15
N LEU A 46 1.06 -3.84 -7.21
CA LEU A 46 1.22 -5.16 -7.78
C LEU A 46 1.24 -6.20 -6.67
N ASP A 47 0.41 -7.22 -6.83
CA ASP A 47 0.45 -8.44 -6.04
C ASP A 47 0.65 -9.63 -6.98
N THR A 48 1.49 -10.59 -6.59
CA THR A 48 1.79 -11.78 -7.40
C THR A 48 1.86 -13.01 -6.53
N GLU A 49 1.16 -14.05 -6.96
CA GLU A 49 1.36 -15.40 -6.44
C GLU A 49 2.32 -16.14 -7.37
N THR A 50 3.24 -16.93 -6.81
CA THR A 50 4.31 -17.59 -7.58
C THR A 50 4.41 -19.07 -7.25
N THR A 51 5.03 -19.85 -8.14
CA THR A 51 5.26 -21.29 -7.92
C THR A 51 6.31 -21.58 -6.85
N GLY A 52 7.02 -20.58 -6.33
CA GLY A 52 8.15 -20.71 -5.40
C GLY A 52 8.90 -19.38 -5.23
N LEU A 53 10.02 -19.38 -4.52
CA LEU A 53 10.82 -18.16 -4.25
C LEU A 53 12.17 -18.13 -4.97
N ASP A 54 12.51 -19.18 -5.72
CA ASP A 54 13.76 -19.26 -6.47
C ASP A 54 13.69 -18.50 -7.82
N ALA A 55 14.84 -18.38 -8.48
CA ALA A 55 14.95 -17.64 -9.75
C ALA A 55 14.21 -18.28 -10.94
N GLY A 56 13.82 -19.56 -10.82
CA GLY A 56 12.99 -20.28 -11.80
C GLY A 56 11.50 -20.27 -11.48
N ALA A 57 11.09 -19.69 -10.35
CA ALA A 57 9.69 -19.57 -10.00
C ALA A 57 8.92 -18.71 -11.01
N GLN A 58 7.69 -19.14 -11.30
CA GLN A 58 6.81 -18.48 -12.26
C GLN A 58 5.60 -17.89 -11.55
N ALA A 59 5.05 -16.81 -12.10
CA ALA A 59 3.80 -16.24 -11.60
C ALA A 59 2.62 -17.18 -11.89
N LEU A 60 1.76 -17.38 -10.90
CA LEU A 60 0.48 -18.08 -10.96
C LEU A 60 -0.68 -17.09 -11.09
N GLU A 61 -0.57 -15.95 -10.42
CA GLU A 61 -1.58 -14.89 -10.43
C GLU A 61 -0.87 -13.53 -10.46
N ILE A 62 -1.45 -12.57 -11.19
CA ILE A 62 -1.01 -11.16 -11.20
C ILE A 62 -2.23 -10.30 -10.94
N GLY A 63 -2.20 -9.52 -9.86
CA GLY A 63 -3.21 -8.55 -9.49
C GLY A 63 -2.67 -7.13 -9.52
N LEU A 64 -3.42 -6.20 -10.11
CA LEU A 64 -3.12 -4.76 -10.11
C LEU A 64 -4.31 -3.99 -9.54
N VAL A 65 -4.07 -3.16 -8.53
CA VAL A 65 -5.06 -2.23 -7.97
C VAL A 65 -4.49 -0.81 -7.93
N ASN A 66 -5.34 0.21 -8.13
CA ASN A 66 -4.92 1.60 -7.97
C ASN A 66 -5.06 2.07 -6.50
N ALA A 67 -4.61 3.30 -6.23
CA ALA A 67 -4.74 3.93 -4.91
C ALA A 67 -6.17 4.15 -4.41
N ARG A 68 -7.19 4.03 -5.28
CA ARG A 68 -8.61 4.07 -4.90
C ARG A 68 -9.15 2.69 -4.48
N GLY A 69 -8.34 1.65 -4.60
CA GLY A 69 -8.74 0.26 -4.38
C GLY A 69 -9.50 -0.34 -5.55
N GLU A 70 -9.48 0.32 -6.72
CA GLU A 70 -10.10 -0.22 -7.92
C GLU A 70 -9.16 -1.22 -8.58
N ARG A 71 -9.70 -2.38 -8.96
CA ARG A 71 -8.97 -3.43 -9.66
C ARG A 71 -8.79 -3.02 -11.13
N ILE A 72 -7.54 -2.84 -11.54
CA ILE A 72 -7.15 -2.49 -12.90
C ILE A 72 -7.01 -3.75 -13.76
N PHE A 73 -6.41 -4.80 -13.19
CA PHE A 73 -6.11 -6.04 -13.90
C PHE A 73 -6.04 -7.19 -12.90
N GLU A 74 -6.43 -8.38 -13.36
CA GLU A 74 -6.30 -9.62 -12.62
C GLU A 74 -6.29 -10.76 -13.62
N THR A 75 -5.28 -11.62 -13.53
CA THR A 75 -5.20 -12.80 -14.38
C THR A 75 -4.55 -13.96 -13.65
N ARG A 76 -4.90 -15.16 -14.11
CA ARG A 76 -4.28 -16.41 -13.71
C ARG A 76 -3.47 -16.97 -14.85
N LEU A 77 -2.28 -17.44 -14.54
CA LEU A 77 -1.32 -17.96 -15.48
C LEU A 77 -1.12 -19.45 -15.21
N LYS A 78 -1.04 -20.23 -16.29
CA LYS A 78 -0.66 -21.63 -16.19
C LYS A 78 0.86 -21.74 -16.21
N PRO A 79 1.51 -22.22 -15.13
CA PRO A 79 2.95 -22.37 -15.11
C PRO A 79 3.38 -23.53 -16.01
N THR A 80 4.62 -23.46 -16.48
CA THR A 80 5.32 -24.56 -17.17
C THR A 80 6.21 -25.36 -16.23
N VAL A 81 6.38 -24.89 -14.98
CA VAL A 81 7.16 -25.55 -13.92
C VAL A 81 6.24 -26.12 -12.84
N GLY A 82 6.79 -27.03 -12.03
CA GLY A 82 6.10 -27.53 -10.83
C GLY A 82 5.93 -26.43 -9.79
N ILE A 83 4.93 -26.60 -8.92
CA ILE A 83 4.71 -25.70 -7.78
C ILE A 83 5.45 -26.29 -6.57
N ASP A 84 6.29 -25.47 -5.94
CA ASP A 84 6.94 -25.81 -4.67
C ASP A 84 5.86 -26.15 -3.62
N PRO A 85 5.96 -27.29 -2.91
CA PRO A 85 5.01 -27.61 -1.85
C PRO A 85 4.80 -26.50 -0.81
N ALA A 86 5.82 -25.69 -0.52
CA ALA A 86 5.71 -24.54 0.38
C ALA A 86 4.89 -23.39 -0.23
N ALA A 87 4.90 -23.24 -1.56
CA ALA A 87 4.07 -22.27 -2.28
C ALA A 87 2.62 -22.76 -2.47
N ALA A 88 2.40 -24.08 -2.48
CA ALA A 88 1.07 -24.67 -2.62
C ALA A 88 0.11 -24.40 -1.44
N ALA A 89 0.60 -23.82 -0.34
CA ALA A 89 -0.21 -23.38 0.79
C ALA A 89 -0.96 -22.05 0.53
N ALA A 90 -0.53 -21.27 -0.46
CA ALA A 90 -1.33 -20.16 -0.99
C ALA A 90 -2.53 -20.75 -1.75
N PRO A 91 -3.74 -20.18 -1.63
CA PRO A 91 -4.97 -20.79 -2.16
C PRO A 91 -5.06 -20.73 -3.69
N TYR A 92 -4.21 -21.50 -4.38
CA TYR A 92 -4.39 -21.84 -5.78
C TYR A 92 -5.60 -22.78 -5.92
N ARG A 93 -6.77 -22.21 -6.23
CA ARG A 93 -7.90 -23.00 -6.75
C ARG A 93 -7.73 -23.13 -8.27
N PRO A 94 -7.48 -24.33 -8.83
CA PRO A 94 -7.45 -24.48 -10.28
C PRO A 94 -8.80 -24.04 -10.86
N ALA A 95 -8.78 -23.23 -11.92
CA ALA A 95 -10.00 -22.92 -12.66
C ALA A 95 -10.62 -24.24 -13.16
N PRO A 96 -11.96 -24.41 -13.11
CA PRO A 96 -12.60 -25.56 -13.71
C PRO A 96 -12.19 -25.62 -15.20
N THR A 97 -11.77 -26.80 -15.65
CA THR A 97 -11.39 -27.07 -17.04
C THR A 97 -12.51 -26.66 -17.98
N GLY A 98 -12.40 -25.48 -18.58
CA GLY A 98 -13.34 -24.96 -19.56
C GLY A 98 -13.28 -23.44 -19.58
N TYR A 99 -12.96 -22.89 -20.75
CA TYR A 99 -12.92 -21.46 -21.08
C TYR A 99 -11.68 -20.68 -20.62
N PHE A 100 -10.60 -20.77 -21.40
CA PHE A 100 -9.74 -19.60 -21.62
C PHE A 100 -9.30 -19.61 -23.10
N GLN A 101 -9.86 -18.66 -23.86
CA GLN A 101 -9.29 -18.23 -25.15
C GLN A 101 -8.15 -17.26 -24.84
N CYS A 102 -7.10 -17.36 -25.66
CA CYS A 102 -5.91 -16.54 -25.70
C CYS A 102 -6.22 -15.05 -25.85
#